data_AF-A0A7X1CAX0-F1
#
_entry.id   AF-A0A7X1CAX0-F1
#
_cell.length_a   1.000
_cell.length_b   1.000
_cell.length_c   1.000
_cell.angle_alpha   90.00
_cell.angle_beta   90.00
_cell.angle_gamma   90.00
#
_symmetry.space_group_name_H-M   'P 1'
#
loop_
_entity.id
_entity.type
_entity.pdbx_description
1 polymer ?
#
loop_
_entity_poly.entity_id
_entity_poly.type
_entity_poly.pdbx_seq_one_letter_code
_entity_poly.pdbx_strand_id
1 'polypeptide(L)'
;MTEINVPNEYYKKTRAMAHTLYTNGSFLIDGVEGTLAQLEGRLSFINQLEKRNNLSINSGSKDYKNLGRREKEYQKFIYFKYFYANTRSTILTEGKTDSRYLKAALKNLYKDYPKLIEYKNGEFIFKIHFLKRADKEDPDKAKRLKFFFNIGPHGADGLKQLYYFSSNKNKKIPYYTNYLEYFKKLNQHILIQPTIMIFDNELFSSGKPLHTFFKDLSDKEQHINNVKKDLSTQITDNLYVLTNGLVGNETEAEIEDLFDDKTRNEIINGRTFSATDKGKEYYGKNIFSQYILKNYKEIDFSNFKPMLDKLNNIIVNFK
;
A
#
# COMPACT_ATOMS: atom_id res chain seq x y z
N MET A 1 -2.62 -14.44 37.03
CA MET A 1 -2.06 -14.73 35.69
C MET A 1 -0.57 -14.46 35.75
N THR A 2 0.28 -15.44 35.43
CA THR A 2 1.73 -15.27 35.41
C THR A 2 2.15 -14.38 34.24
N GLU A 3 2.92 -13.34 34.53
CA GLU A 3 3.50 -12.43 33.55
C GLU A 3 4.56 -13.19 32.74
N ILE A 4 4.28 -13.48 31.47
CA ILE A 4 5.25 -14.16 30.59
C ILE A 4 6.11 -13.08 29.96
N ASN A 5 7.36 -12.98 30.40
CA ASN A 5 8.31 -12.00 29.90
C ASN A 5 9.21 -12.59 28.81
N VAL A 6 9.40 -11.83 27.73
CA VAL A 6 10.44 -12.12 26.73
C VAL A 6 11.80 -12.05 27.43
N PRO A 7 12.66 -13.08 27.33
CA PRO A 7 14.03 -12.99 27.84
C PRO A 7 14.73 -11.76 27.24
N ASN A 8 15.26 -10.88 28.10
CA ASN A 8 15.86 -9.62 27.67
C ASN A 8 16.98 -9.83 26.64
N GLU A 9 17.72 -10.92 26.75
CA GLU A 9 18.75 -11.33 25.80
C GLU A 9 18.17 -11.61 24.40
N TYR A 10 17.04 -12.32 24.32
CA TYR A 10 16.36 -12.61 23.06
C TYR A 10 15.91 -11.33 22.36
N TYR A 11 15.34 -10.37 23.12
CA TYR A 11 14.96 -9.07 22.59
C TYR A 11 16.17 -8.27 22.09
N LYS A 12 17.25 -8.18 22.89
CA LYS A 12 18.48 -7.48 22.50
C LYS A 12 19.10 -8.08 21.24
N LYS A 13 19.22 -9.42 21.17
CA LYS A 13 19.70 -10.14 19.97
C LYS A 13 18.84 -9.84 18.75
N THR A 14 17.52 -9.91 18.89
CA THR A 14 16.59 -9.63 17.77
C THR A 14 16.67 -8.18 17.29
N ARG A 15 16.79 -7.22 18.21
CA ARG A 15 17.00 -5.81 17.87
C ARG A 15 18.34 -5.58 17.18
N ALA A 16 19.39 -6.27 17.61
CA ALA A 16 20.70 -6.22 16.96
C ALA A 16 20.63 -6.77 15.52
N MET A 17 19.98 -7.93 15.32
CA MET A 17 19.72 -8.51 13.99
C MET A 17 18.99 -7.53 13.07
N ALA A 18 17.93 -6.88 13.58
CA ALA A 18 17.18 -5.88 12.82
C ALA A 18 18.06 -4.67 12.47
N HIS A 19 18.86 -4.17 13.41
CA HIS A 19 19.78 -3.07 13.14
C HIS A 19 20.82 -3.44 12.07
N THR A 20 21.44 -4.62 12.17
CA THR A 20 22.41 -5.11 11.17
C THR A 20 21.77 -5.24 9.80
N LEU A 21 20.53 -5.74 9.71
CA LEU A 21 19.78 -5.77 8.46
C LEU A 21 19.64 -4.36 7.87
N TYR A 22 19.29 -3.36 8.68
CA TYR A 22 19.09 -1.99 8.21
C TYR A 22 20.39 -1.29 7.79
N THR A 23 21.51 -1.64 8.40
CA THR A 23 22.81 -1.03 8.08
C THR A 23 23.55 -1.77 6.98
N ASN A 24 23.42 -3.09 6.88
CA ASN A 24 24.26 -3.92 6.02
C ASN A 24 23.47 -4.64 4.90
N GLY A 25 22.13 -4.63 4.96
CA GLY A 25 21.27 -5.35 4.02
C GLY A 25 21.06 -6.84 4.35
N SER A 26 21.85 -7.40 5.26
CA SER A 26 21.74 -8.79 5.74
C SER A 26 22.09 -8.90 7.22
N PHE A 27 21.80 -10.05 7.83
CA PHE A 27 22.11 -10.36 9.23
C PHE A 27 22.30 -11.86 9.40
N LEU A 28 22.88 -12.29 10.52
CA LEU A 28 23.10 -13.71 10.80
C LEU A 28 22.20 -14.23 11.93
N ILE A 29 21.80 -15.49 11.81
CA ILE A 29 21.23 -16.31 12.88
C ILE A 29 22.13 -17.55 13.00
N ASP A 30 22.77 -17.71 14.16
CA ASP A 30 23.66 -18.86 14.45
C ASP A 30 24.74 -19.09 13.38
N GLY A 31 25.31 -17.99 12.85
CA GLY A 31 26.38 -18.02 11.85
C GLY A 31 25.92 -18.12 10.39
N VAL A 32 24.62 -18.29 10.14
CA VAL A 32 24.04 -18.40 8.79
C VAL A 32 23.23 -17.16 8.45
N GLU A 33 23.21 -16.75 7.18
CA GLU A 33 22.41 -15.63 6.72
C GLU A 33 20.91 -15.83 7.03
N GLY A 34 20.34 -14.86 7.75
CA GLY A 34 18.95 -14.86 8.17
C GLY A 34 18.02 -14.27 7.13
N THR A 35 16.77 -14.75 7.13
CA THR A 35 15.71 -14.27 6.24
C THR A 35 14.81 -13.24 6.92
N LEU A 36 14.19 -12.34 6.14
CA LEU A 36 13.17 -11.42 6.65
C LEU A 36 12.03 -12.14 7.40
N ALA A 37 11.64 -13.34 6.94
CA ALA A 37 10.60 -14.13 7.57
C ALA A 37 11.01 -14.61 8.96
N GLN A 38 12.25 -15.05 9.15
CA GLN A 38 12.77 -15.42 10.46
C GLN A 38 12.79 -14.21 11.40
N LEU A 39 13.28 -13.05 10.95
CA LEU A 39 13.29 -11.84 11.78
C LEU A 39 11.87 -11.36 12.13
N GLU A 40 10.93 -11.41 11.18
CA GLU A 40 9.51 -11.11 11.43
C GLU A 40 8.93 -12.06 12.47
N GLY A 41 9.23 -13.36 12.40
CA GLY A 41 8.80 -14.35 13.38
C GLY A 41 9.25 -14.00 14.80
N ARG A 42 10.52 -13.61 14.96
CA ARG A 42 11.08 -13.19 16.26
C ARG A 42 10.39 -11.92 16.80
N LEU A 43 10.21 -10.90 15.96
CA LEU A 43 9.54 -9.66 16.34
C LEU A 43 8.06 -9.87 16.65
N SER A 44 7.39 -10.73 15.87
CA SER A 44 6.00 -11.14 16.09
C SER A 44 5.83 -11.83 17.44
N PHE A 45 6.72 -12.77 17.79
CA PHE A 45 6.70 -13.45 19.10
C PHE A 45 6.83 -12.45 20.25
N ILE A 46 7.79 -11.52 20.16
CA ILE A 46 7.97 -10.44 21.15
C ILE A 46 6.69 -9.61 21.29
N ASN A 47 6.09 -9.23 20.17
CA ASN A 47 4.88 -8.40 20.14
C ASN A 47 3.64 -9.12 20.68
N GLN A 48 3.52 -10.44 20.47
CA GLN A 48 2.41 -11.22 21.03
C GLN A 48 2.44 -11.24 22.55
N LEU A 49 3.63 -11.39 23.15
CA LEU A 49 3.80 -11.34 24.60
C LEU A 49 3.51 -9.94 25.16
N GLU A 50 3.98 -8.89 24.49
CA GLU A 50 3.62 -7.51 24.82
C GLU A 50 2.10 -7.32 24.80
N LYS A 51 1.43 -7.75 23.73
CA LYS A 51 -0.04 -7.60 23.61
C LYS A 51 -0.77 -8.30 24.75
N ARG A 52 -0.34 -9.49 25.15
CA ARG A 52 -0.91 -10.25 26.27
C ARG A 52 -0.78 -9.47 27.59
N ASN A 53 0.40 -8.92 27.87
CA ASN A 53 0.66 -8.16 29.10
C ASN A 53 -0.11 -6.82 29.12
N ASN A 54 -0.28 -6.17 27.96
CA ASN A 54 -1.05 -4.93 27.86
C ASN A 54 -2.56 -5.16 28.06
N LEU A 55 -3.11 -6.28 27.57
CA LEU A 55 -4.52 -6.65 27.81
C LEU A 55 -4.83 -6.91 29.29
N SER A 56 -3.83 -7.30 30.09
CA SER A 56 -4.01 -7.51 31.53
C SER A 56 -3.89 -6.24 32.39
N ILE A 57 -3.36 -5.14 31.84
CA ILE A 57 -2.95 -3.95 32.63
C ILE A 57 -3.74 -2.68 32.25
N ASN A 58 -4.20 -2.51 31.00
CA ASN A 58 -4.81 -1.26 30.52
C ASN A 58 -6.17 -1.48 29.84
N SER A 59 -7.18 -0.71 30.23
CA SER A 59 -8.54 -0.68 29.64
C SER A 59 -8.68 0.27 28.43
N GLY A 60 -7.63 1.01 28.06
CA GLY A 60 -7.61 1.92 26.92
C GLY A 60 -7.28 1.21 25.59
N SER A 61 -7.83 1.70 24.47
CA SER A 61 -7.51 1.18 23.13
C SER A 61 -6.07 1.51 22.74
N LYS A 62 -5.17 0.52 22.75
CA LYS A 62 -3.79 0.67 22.30
C LYS A 62 -3.74 0.69 20.76
N ASP A 63 -3.11 1.71 20.19
CA ASP A 63 -2.96 1.88 18.75
C ASP A 63 -1.58 2.45 18.39
N TYR A 64 -1.38 2.79 17.11
CA TYR A 64 -0.16 3.38 16.58
C TYR A 64 0.32 4.65 17.32
N LYS A 65 -0.56 5.34 18.07
CA LYS A 65 -0.20 6.54 18.83
C LYS A 65 0.48 6.21 20.15
N ASN A 66 0.24 5.02 20.69
CA ASN A 66 0.64 4.60 22.04
C ASN A 66 1.47 3.31 22.04
N LEU A 67 2.48 3.25 21.16
CA LEU A 67 3.37 2.09 21.03
C LEU A 67 4.52 2.14 22.05
N GLY A 68 4.73 1.03 22.75
CA GLY A 68 5.90 0.78 23.59
C GLY A 68 7.17 0.56 22.78
N ARG A 69 8.33 0.48 23.45
CA ARG A 69 9.64 0.36 22.78
C ARG A 69 9.74 -0.86 21.85
N ARG A 70 9.27 -2.03 22.32
CA ARG A 70 9.29 -3.29 21.54
C ARG A 70 8.36 -3.23 20.32
N GLU A 71 7.17 -2.66 20.47
CA GLU A 71 6.23 -2.42 19.38
C GLU A 71 6.77 -1.44 18.34
N LYS A 72 7.48 -0.37 18.77
CA LYS A 72 8.15 0.56 17.86
C LYS A 72 9.25 -0.11 17.03
N GLU A 73 10.01 -1.04 17.61
CA GLU A 73 10.99 -1.83 16.83
C GLU A 73 10.29 -2.72 15.79
N TYR A 74 9.11 -3.27 16.11
CA TYR A 74 8.36 -4.04 15.13
C TYR A 74 7.73 -3.15 14.04
N GLN A 75 7.16 -2.00 14.41
CA GLN A 75 6.66 -1.00 13.45
C GLN A 75 7.77 -0.60 12.47
N LYS A 76 8.97 -0.29 12.98
CA LYS A 76 10.15 0.00 12.17
C LYS A 76 10.46 -1.12 11.16
N PHE A 77 10.49 -2.37 11.60
CA PHE A 77 10.71 -3.52 10.71
C PHE A 77 9.62 -3.65 9.64
N ILE A 78 8.34 -3.47 10.00
CA ILE A 78 7.24 -3.54 9.03
C ILE A 78 7.38 -2.44 7.97
N TYR A 79 7.77 -1.23 8.37
CA TYR A 79 8.06 -0.16 7.40
C TYR A 79 9.22 -0.56 6.48
N PHE A 80 10.33 -1.03 7.05
CA PHE A 80 11.50 -1.48 6.29
C PHE A 80 11.12 -2.51 5.23
N LYS A 81 10.37 -3.54 5.63
CA LYS A 81 9.96 -4.65 4.76
C LYS A 81 9.07 -4.23 3.60
N TYR A 82 8.09 -3.35 3.83
CA TYR A 82 7.05 -3.05 2.83
C TYR A 82 7.26 -1.77 2.04
N PHE A 83 7.98 -0.79 2.61
CA PHE A 83 8.05 0.57 2.07
C PHE A 83 9.47 1.12 1.92
N TYR A 84 10.51 0.36 2.28
CA TYR A 84 11.90 0.78 2.11
C TYR A 84 12.73 -0.24 1.31
N ALA A 85 12.96 -1.42 1.85
CA ALA A 85 13.77 -2.49 1.23
C ALA A 85 12.88 -3.58 0.59
N ASN A 86 11.74 -3.17 0.02
CA ASN A 86 10.88 -4.05 -0.75
C ASN A 86 11.57 -4.44 -2.06
N THR A 87 11.51 -5.72 -2.43
CA THR A 87 12.15 -6.22 -3.66
C THR A 87 11.40 -5.84 -4.94
N ARG A 88 10.19 -5.30 -4.80
CA ARG A 88 9.28 -4.89 -5.88
C ARG A 88 8.54 -3.63 -5.47
N SER A 89 8.28 -2.72 -6.41
CA SER A 89 7.51 -1.50 -6.17
C SER A 89 6.14 -1.82 -5.53
N THR A 90 5.80 -1.09 -4.48
CA THR A 90 4.58 -1.36 -3.68
C THR A 90 3.45 -0.44 -4.14
N ILE A 91 2.29 -1.02 -4.44
CA ILE A 91 1.09 -0.29 -4.90
C ILE A 91 0.02 -0.30 -3.81
N LEU A 92 -0.46 0.87 -3.42
CA LEU A 92 -1.57 1.06 -2.48
C LEU A 92 -2.73 1.73 -3.21
N THR A 93 -3.84 1.02 -3.34
CA THR A 93 -5.10 1.56 -3.89
C THR A 93 -6.05 1.95 -2.75
N GLU A 94 -7.03 2.81 -3.00
CA GLU A 94 -8.05 3.21 -2.01
C GLU A 94 -8.96 2.07 -1.57
N GLY A 95 -9.24 1.14 -2.47
CA GLY A 95 -10.07 -0.04 -2.25
C GLY A 95 -9.46 -1.33 -2.80
N LYS A 96 -10.03 -2.47 -2.42
CA LYS A 96 -9.62 -3.78 -2.97
C LYS A 96 -10.03 -3.96 -4.43
N THR A 97 -11.07 -3.25 -4.86
CA THR A 97 -11.67 -3.27 -6.20
C THR A 97 -10.67 -2.78 -7.25
N ASP A 98 -10.01 -1.67 -6.95
CA ASP A 98 -9.09 -0.98 -7.87
C ASP A 98 -7.88 -1.87 -8.16
N SER A 99 -7.37 -2.56 -7.12
CA SER A 99 -6.30 -3.55 -7.29
C SER A 99 -6.69 -4.70 -8.23
N ARG A 100 -7.98 -5.07 -8.32
CA ARG A 100 -8.45 -6.11 -9.24
C ARG A 100 -8.60 -5.58 -10.66
N TYR A 101 -9.11 -4.36 -10.84
CA TYR A 101 -9.17 -3.74 -12.17
C TYR A 101 -7.76 -3.57 -12.75
N LEU A 102 -6.81 -3.05 -11.98
CA LEU A 102 -5.42 -2.90 -12.42
C LEU A 102 -4.76 -4.24 -12.74
N LYS A 103 -5.01 -5.28 -11.93
CA LYS A 103 -4.55 -6.64 -12.25
C LYS A 103 -5.17 -7.17 -13.55
N ALA A 104 -6.46 -6.90 -13.79
CA ALA A 104 -7.12 -7.30 -15.03
C ALA A 104 -6.53 -6.59 -16.25
N ALA A 105 -6.37 -5.26 -16.16
CA ALA A 105 -5.77 -4.44 -17.19
C ALA A 105 -4.34 -4.89 -17.52
N LEU A 106 -3.50 -5.11 -16.50
CA LEU A 106 -2.13 -5.61 -16.68
C LEU A 106 -2.08 -7.01 -17.29
N LYS A 107 -3.03 -7.89 -16.97
CA LYS A 107 -3.13 -9.21 -17.61
C LYS A 107 -3.53 -9.12 -19.08
N ASN A 108 -4.43 -8.20 -19.43
CA ASN A 108 -4.84 -7.96 -20.81
C ASN A 108 -3.67 -7.37 -21.62
N LEU A 109 -3.02 -6.35 -21.07
CA LEU A 109 -1.97 -5.54 -21.71
C LEU A 109 -0.55 -5.98 -21.36
N TYR A 110 -0.34 -7.24 -20.95
CA TYR A 110 0.95 -7.68 -20.38
C TYR A 110 2.14 -7.52 -21.33
N LYS A 111 1.90 -7.57 -22.64
CA LYS A 111 2.92 -7.39 -23.67
C LYS A 111 3.43 -5.94 -23.73
N ASP A 112 2.57 -4.99 -23.41
CA ASP A 112 2.89 -3.55 -23.43
C ASP A 112 3.66 -3.15 -22.15
N TYR A 113 3.48 -3.89 -21.05
CA TYR A 113 4.05 -3.56 -19.73
C TYR A 113 4.96 -4.66 -19.15
N PRO A 114 6.01 -5.12 -19.86
CA PRO A 114 6.86 -6.24 -19.43
C PRO A 114 7.67 -5.97 -18.15
N LYS A 115 7.77 -4.70 -17.72
CA LYS A 115 8.39 -4.30 -16.45
C LYS A 115 7.43 -4.41 -15.26
N LEU A 116 6.12 -4.45 -15.50
CA LEU A 116 5.08 -4.55 -14.46
C LEU A 116 4.56 -5.99 -14.31
N ILE A 117 4.50 -6.73 -15.40
CA ILE A 117 3.95 -8.09 -15.45
C ILE A 117 4.60 -8.89 -16.58
N GLU A 118 4.69 -10.20 -16.43
CA GLU A 118 5.05 -11.12 -17.50
C GLU A 118 4.13 -12.34 -17.51
N TYR A 119 3.93 -12.94 -18.69
CA TYR A 119 3.24 -14.22 -18.83
C TYR A 119 4.28 -15.31 -19.13
N LYS A 120 4.44 -16.26 -18.22
CA LYS A 120 5.47 -17.31 -18.30
C LYS A 120 4.90 -18.62 -17.77
N ASN A 121 5.14 -19.72 -18.51
CA ASN A 121 4.72 -21.07 -18.12
C ASN A 121 3.22 -21.20 -17.80
N GLY A 122 2.37 -20.52 -18.57
CA GLY A 122 0.91 -20.58 -18.37
C GLY A 122 0.38 -19.62 -17.30
N GLU A 123 1.25 -18.93 -16.56
CA GLU A 123 0.87 -18.07 -15.43
C GLU A 123 1.34 -16.61 -15.60
N PHE A 124 0.61 -15.70 -14.97
CA PHE A 124 1.00 -14.29 -14.89
C PHE A 124 1.84 -14.03 -13.64
N ILE A 125 3.03 -13.48 -13.84
CA ILE A 125 3.96 -13.11 -12.77
C ILE A 125 3.99 -11.58 -12.69
N PHE A 126 3.40 -11.03 -11.64
CA PHE A 126 3.45 -9.58 -11.37
C PHE A 126 4.82 -9.18 -10.80
N LYS A 127 5.48 -8.22 -11.43
CA LYS A 127 6.77 -7.63 -11.00
C LYS A 127 6.60 -6.48 -10.02
N ILE A 128 5.36 -6.10 -9.74
CA ILE A 128 4.94 -5.14 -8.71
C ILE A 128 4.17 -5.83 -7.59
N HIS A 129 4.10 -5.20 -6.41
CA HIS A 129 3.39 -5.73 -5.24
C HIS A 129 2.18 -4.87 -4.87
N PHE A 130 0.97 -5.38 -5.08
CA PHE A 130 -0.24 -4.76 -4.52
C PHE A 130 -0.34 -5.06 -3.03
N LEU A 131 -0.26 -4.01 -2.19
CA LEU A 131 -0.36 -4.15 -0.74
C LEU A 131 -1.79 -4.58 -0.36
N LYS A 132 -1.94 -5.83 0.05
CA LYS A 132 -3.21 -6.34 0.59
C LYS A 132 -3.50 -5.69 1.95
N ARG A 133 -4.46 -4.76 2.00
CA ARG A 133 -4.95 -4.11 3.24
C ARG A 133 -6.12 -4.85 3.90
N ALA A 134 -6.73 -5.76 3.15
CA ALA A 134 -7.66 -6.78 3.63
C ALA A 134 -7.22 -8.11 3.00
N ASP A 135 -6.73 -9.04 3.80
CA ASP A 135 -6.33 -10.35 3.33
C ASP A 135 -7.07 -11.43 4.12
N LYS A 136 -7.82 -12.27 3.39
CA LYS A 136 -8.52 -13.41 4.01
C LYS A 136 -7.56 -14.56 4.30
N GLU A 137 -6.45 -14.64 3.57
CA GLU A 137 -5.43 -15.68 3.71
C GLU A 137 -4.45 -15.33 4.85
N ASP A 138 -4.14 -14.05 5.02
CA ASP A 138 -3.32 -13.53 6.12
C ASP A 138 -4.00 -12.34 6.84
N PRO A 139 -5.04 -12.63 7.65
CA PRO A 139 -5.78 -11.60 8.39
C PRO A 139 -4.88 -10.87 9.40
N ASP A 140 -3.80 -11.50 9.85
CA ASP A 140 -2.89 -10.90 10.82
C ASP A 140 -2.00 -9.85 10.19
N LYS A 141 -1.59 -9.97 8.92
CA LYS A 141 -0.91 -8.90 8.20
C LYS A 141 -1.78 -7.64 8.11
N ALA A 142 -3.05 -7.77 7.75
CA ALA A 142 -3.97 -6.64 7.69
C ALA A 142 -4.16 -5.97 9.07
N LYS A 143 -4.31 -6.78 10.13
CA LYS A 143 -4.35 -6.28 11.52
C LYS A 143 -3.05 -5.58 11.92
N ARG A 144 -1.88 -6.09 11.51
CA ARG A 144 -0.57 -5.45 11.79
C ARG A 144 -0.46 -4.09 11.12
N LEU A 145 -0.83 -3.99 9.84
CA LEU A 145 -0.85 -2.70 9.11
C LEU A 145 -1.80 -1.69 9.76
N LYS A 146 -3.00 -2.13 10.18
CA LYS A 146 -3.94 -1.27 10.90
C LYS A 146 -3.39 -0.85 12.27
N PHE A 147 -2.85 -1.78 13.04
CA PHE A 147 -2.34 -1.49 14.39
C PHE A 147 -1.16 -0.54 14.37
N PHE A 148 -0.17 -0.78 13.50
CA PHE A 148 1.07 -0.02 13.47
C PHE A 148 1.00 1.27 12.64
N PHE A 149 0.17 1.33 11.60
CA PHE A 149 0.16 2.46 10.68
C PHE A 149 -1.23 3.07 10.49
N ASN A 150 -2.26 2.55 11.16
CA ASN A 150 -3.66 2.91 10.92
C ASN A 150 -4.11 2.66 9.47
N ILE A 151 -3.39 1.81 8.73
CA ILE A 151 -3.74 1.40 7.37
C ILE A 151 -4.80 0.30 7.45
N GLY A 152 -6.06 0.72 7.33
CA GLY A 152 -7.21 -0.17 7.38
C GLY A 152 -7.58 -0.82 6.05
N PRO A 153 -8.55 -1.75 6.07
CA PRO A 153 -9.00 -2.49 4.89
C PRO A 153 -9.73 -1.64 3.85
N HIS A 154 -10.22 -0.46 4.25
CA HIS A 154 -11.04 0.44 3.45
C HIS A 154 -10.62 1.89 3.66
N GLY A 155 -10.83 2.70 2.62
CA GLY A 155 -10.68 4.14 2.66
C GLY A 155 -9.25 4.65 2.44
N ALA A 156 -9.18 5.93 2.14
CA ALA A 156 -7.94 6.64 1.81
C ALA A 156 -7.13 7.10 3.03
N ASP A 157 -7.72 7.06 4.23
CA ASP A 157 -7.03 7.41 5.47
C ASP A 157 -5.72 6.63 5.63
N GLY A 158 -5.70 5.34 5.25
CA GLY A 158 -4.49 4.53 5.31
C GLY A 158 -3.36 5.05 4.40
N LEU A 159 -3.69 5.56 3.21
CA LEU A 159 -2.69 6.08 2.26
C LEU A 159 -2.02 7.33 2.85
N LYS A 160 -2.82 8.22 3.44
CA LYS A 160 -2.34 9.42 4.14
C LYS A 160 -1.39 9.11 5.29
N GLN A 161 -1.63 8.05 6.05
CA GLN A 161 -0.75 7.66 7.15
C GLN A 161 0.65 7.31 6.67
N LEU A 162 0.78 6.66 5.51
CA LEU A 162 2.09 6.33 4.95
C LEU A 162 2.93 7.58 4.67
N TYR A 163 2.31 8.65 4.15
CA TYR A 163 2.98 9.94 3.99
C TYR A 163 3.52 10.48 5.33
N TYR A 164 2.76 10.35 6.41
CA TYR A 164 3.20 10.80 7.74
C TYR A 164 4.38 10.00 8.31
N PHE A 165 4.47 8.71 8.01
CA PHE A 165 5.63 7.88 8.38
C PHE A 165 6.83 8.05 7.44
N SER A 166 6.70 8.85 6.38
CA SER A 166 7.72 9.06 5.34
C SER A 166 8.16 10.51 5.20
N SER A 167 7.64 11.42 6.05
CA SER A 167 7.88 12.86 5.93
C SER A 167 8.11 13.53 7.28
N ASN A 168 8.70 14.73 7.22
CA ASN A 168 8.99 15.56 8.39
C ASN A 168 7.83 16.47 8.82
N LYS A 169 6.68 16.42 8.13
CA LYS A 169 5.54 17.31 8.39
C LYS A 169 5.08 17.24 9.85
N ASN A 170 5.18 16.06 10.45
CA ASN A 170 4.69 15.78 11.78
C ASN A 170 5.81 15.67 12.83
N LYS A 171 6.95 16.36 12.67
CA LYS A 171 7.99 16.42 13.73
C LYS A 171 7.45 16.83 15.11
N LYS A 172 6.30 17.53 15.16
CA LYS A 172 5.59 17.93 16.38
C LYS A 172 4.64 16.87 16.95
N ILE A 173 4.35 15.79 16.22
CA ILE A 173 3.49 14.69 16.65
C ILE A 173 4.36 13.49 17.05
N PRO A 174 4.50 13.18 18.35
CA PRO A 174 5.57 12.32 18.88
C PRO A 174 5.48 10.84 18.50
N TYR A 175 4.38 10.40 17.88
CA TYR A 175 4.17 9.01 17.47
C TYR A 175 4.45 8.74 15.99
N TYR A 176 4.61 9.77 15.14
CA TYR A 176 5.10 9.57 13.77
C TYR A 176 6.62 9.60 13.76
N THR A 177 7.22 8.54 13.24
CA THR A 177 8.66 8.48 12.95
C THR A 177 8.83 8.55 11.45
N ASN A 178 9.67 9.47 10.96
CA ASN A 178 10.06 9.50 9.55
C ASN A 178 11.02 8.33 9.27
N TYR A 179 10.46 7.17 8.97
CA TYR A 179 11.22 5.95 8.74
C TYR A 179 12.03 6.01 7.45
N LEU A 180 11.54 6.72 6.43
CA LEU A 180 12.30 6.96 5.20
C LEU A 180 13.64 7.65 5.51
N GLU A 181 13.61 8.78 6.22
CA GLU A 181 14.83 9.50 6.60
C GLU A 181 15.70 8.68 7.57
N TYR A 182 15.07 7.96 8.51
CA TYR A 182 15.79 7.09 9.45
C TYR A 182 16.64 6.05 8.72
N PHE A 183 16.06 5.31 7.77
CA PHE A 183 16.79 4.27 7.04
C PHE A 183 17.80 4.84 6.06
N LYS A 184 17.49 5.96 5.39
CA LYS A 184 18.44 6.65 4.52
C LYS A 184 19.70 7.08 5.26
N LYS A 185 19.58 7.50 6.52
CA LYS A 185 20.73 7.85 7.37
C LYS A 185 21.55 6.64 7.80
N LEU A 186 20.95 5.45 7.89
CA LEU A 186 21.65 4.22 8.28
C LEU A 186 22.42 3.60 7.12
N ASN A 187 21.82 3.54 5.94
CA ASN A 187 22.46 3.01 4.75
C ASN A 187 21.83 3.60 3.47
N GLN A 188 22.63 4.39 2.74
CA GLN A 188 22.24 5.02 1.48
C GLN A 188 22.35 4.09 0.26
N HIS A 189 22.98 2.93 0.42
CA HIS A 189 23.21 1.95 -0.64
C HIS A 189 22.12 0.88 -0.73
N ILE A 190 21.16 0.85 0.21
CA ILE A 190 20.00 -0.03 0.08
C ILE A 190 19.18 0.43 -1.11
N LEU A 191 19.02 -0.47 -2.09
CA LEU A 191 18.15 -0.25 -3.23
C LEU A 191 16.71 -0.11 -2.72
N ILE A 192 16.19 1.10 -2.83
CA ILE A 192 14.80 1.41 -2.54
C ILE A 192 13.96 1.18 -3.80
N GLN A 193 12.69 0.83 -3.61
CA GLN A 193 11.72 0.73 -4.69
C GLN A 193 10.62 1.79 -4.46
N PRO A 194 10.00 2.32 -5.53
CA PRO A 194 8.94 3.29 -5.37
C PRO A 194 7.73 2.64 -4.71
N THR A 195 7.10 3.39 -3.82
CA THR A 195 5.76 3.11 -3.29
C THR A 195 4.80 4.08 -3.95
N ILE A 196 3.78 3.55 -4.63
CA ILE A 196 2.81 4.31 -5.41
C ILE A 196 1.44 4.19 -4.76
N MET A 197 0.89 5.32 -4.34
CA MET A 197 -0.48 5.45 -3.87
C MET A 197 -1.37 5.84 -5.04
N ILE A 198 -2.35 5.00 -5.34
CA ILE A 198 -3.30 5.20 -6.43
C ILE A 198 -4.62 5.69 -5.84
N PHE A 199 -5.07 6.84 -6.33
CA PHE A 199 -6.33 7.48 -5.97
C PHE A 199 -7.24 7.59 -7.19
N ASP A 200 -8.55 7.73 -6.93
CA ASP A 200 -9.48 8.23 -7.95
C ASP A 200 -9.12 9.69 -8.31
N ASN A 201 -9.41 10.12 -9.54
CA ASN A 201 -9.10 11.46 -10.01
C ASN A 201 -10.18 12.45 -9.55
N GLU A 202 -10.21 12.73 -8.26
CA GLU A 202 -11.21 13.55 -7.56
C GLU A 202 -10.52 14.73 -6.84
N LEU A 203 -9.89 15.58 -7.64
CA LEU A 203 -9.05 16.69 -7.18
C LEU A 203 -9.82 17.87 -6.58
N PHE A 204 -11.09 18.05 -6.96
CA PHE A 204 -11.84 19.28 -6.70
C PHE A 204 -12.94 19.10 -5.64
N SER A 205 -13.45 17.88 -5.50
CA SER A 205 -14.54 17.56 -4.59
C SER A 205 -14.08 17.55 -3.12
N SER A 206 -14.70 18.40 -2.31
CA SER A 206 -14.39 18.45 -0.88
C SER A 206 -14.77 17.16 -0.16
N GLY A 207 -13.89 16.67 0.72
CA GLY A 207 -14.10 15.43 1.48
C GLY A 207 -13.66 14.16 0.75
N LYS A 208 -13.33 14.25 -0.54
CA LYS A 208 -12.80 13.13 -1.31
C LYS A 208 -11.34 12.79 -0.94
N PRO A 209 -10.97 11.51 -0.92
CA PRO A 209 -9.62 10.98 -0.75
C PRO A 209 -8.46 11.83 -1.27
N LEU A 210 -8.36 12.03 -2.58
CA LEU A 210 -7.22 12.69 -3.21
C LEU A 210 -7.10 14.16 -2.77
N HIS A 211 -8.21 14.89 -2.84
CA HIS A 211 -8.29 16.26 -2.37
C HIS A 211 -7.92 16.39 -0.87
N THR A 212 -8.38 15.46 -0.03
CA THR A 212 -8.06 15.44 1.41
C THR A 212 -6.58 15.12 1.68
N PHE A 213 -5.96 14.29 0.85
CA PHE A 213 -4.54 14.01 0.93
C PHE A 213 -3.70 15.26 0.63
N PHE A 214 -4.01 15.98 -0.46
CA PHE A 214 -3.28 17.18 -0.85
C PHE A 214 -3.46 18.39 0.05
N LYS A 215 -4.59 18.52 0.75
CA LYS A 215 -4.74 19.54 1.82
C LYS A 215 -3.62 19.46 2.86
N ASP A 216 -3.05 18.26 3.05
CA ASP A 216 -1.98 18.03 4.00
C ASP A 216 -0.57 18.09 3.41
N LEU A 217 -0.38 18.62 2.22
CA LEU A 217 0.96 18.89 1.68
C LEU A 217 1.29 20.37 1.81
N SER A 218 2.55 20.71 2.13
CA SER A 218 3.04 22.09 2.13
C SER A 218 2.94 22.71 0.74
N ASP A 219 3.31 21.94 -0.29
CA ASP A 219 3.44 22.39 -1.68
C ASP A 219 2.29 21.87 -2.54
N LYS A 220 1.07 21.90 -1.97
CA LYS A 220 -0.13 21.27 -2.57
C LYS A 220 -0.39 21.72 -4.02
N GLU A 221 -0.19 23.00 -4.34
CA GLU A 221 -0.47 23.53 -5.68
C GLU A 221 0.45 22.91 -6.74
N GLN A 222 1.73 22.71 -6.40
CA GLN A 222 2.69 22.05 -7.29
C GLN A 222 2.26 20.59 -7.54
N HIS A 223 1.88 19.86 -6.48
CA HIS A 223 1.42 18.48 -6.60
C HIS A 223 0.12 18.37 -7.41
N ILE A 224 -0.84 19.26 -7.19
CA ILE A 224 -2.08 19.34 -7.97
C ILE A 224 -1.78 19.59 -9.45
N ASN A 225 -0.91 20.55 -9.77
CA ASN A 225 -0.53 20.87 -11.14
C ASN A 225 0.18 19.69 -11.83
N ASN A 226 1.05 18.98 -11.10
CA ASN A 226 1.71 17.78 -11.61
C ASN A 226 0.71 16.66 -11.92
N VAL A 227 -0.24 16.39 -11.03
CA VAL A 227 -1.28 15.37 -11.28
C VAL A 227 -2.17 15.76 -12.46
N LYS A 228 -2.58 17.03 -12.58
CA LYS A 228 -3.36 17.50 -13.74
C LYS A 228 -2.63 17.31 -15.07
N LYS A 229 -1.31 17.49 -15.08
CA LYS A 229 -0.48 17.39 -16.28
C LYS A 229 -0.09 15.95 -16.62
N ASP A 230 0.24 15.15 -15.62
CA ASP A 230 0.96 13.89 -15.78
C ASP A 230 0.31 12.70 -15.06
N LEU A 231 -0.88 12.87 -14.48
CA LEU A 231 -1.60 11.91 -13.63
C LEU A 231 -0.83 11.49 -12.38
N SER A 232 0.36 12.03 -12.13
CA SER A 232 1.22 11.59 -11.04
C SER A 232 2.05 12.73 -10.46
N THR A 233 2.52 12.53 -9.23
CA THR A 233 3.47 13.43 -8.59
C THR A 233 4.29 12.67 -7.54
N GLN A 234 5.58 13.00 -7.43
CA GLN A 234 6.44 12.51 -6.36
C GLN A 234 6.19 13.33 -5.09
N ILE A 235 5.90 12.66 -3.98
CA ILE A 235 5.63 13.27 -2.66
C ILE A 235 6.89 13.29 -1.80
N THR A 236 7.62 12.17 -1.78
CA THR A 236 8.93 12.04 -1.14
C THR A 236 9.83 11.20 -2.03
N ASP A 237 11.09 11.02 -1.64
CA ASP A 237 12.10 10.32 -2.44
C ASP A 237 11.65 8.99 -3.04
N ASN A 238 10.84 8.20 -2.31
CA ASN A 238 10.30 6.93 -2.81
C ASN A 238 8.77 6.84 -2.79
N LEU A 239 8.04 7.91 -2.46
CA LEU A 239 6.58 7.90 -2.37
C LEU A 239 5.96 8.73 -3.50
N TYR A 240 5.06 8.12 -4.25
CA TYR A 240 4.36 8.74 -5.37
C TYR A 240 2.85 8.69 -5.17
N VAL A 241 2.17 9.68 -5.73
CA VAL A 241 0.73 9.65 -6.02
C VAL A 241 0.54 9.44 -7.51
N LEU A 242 -0.40 8.57 -7.88
CA LEU A 242 -0.86 8.32 -9.23
C LEU A 242 -2.39 8.33 -9.24
N THR A 243 -3.01 8.84 -10.30
CA THR A 243 -4.46 8.83 -10.49
C THR A 243 -4.84 8.14 -11.80
N ASN A 244 -6.10 7.74 -11.93
CA ASN A 244 -6.67 7.42 -13.24
C ASN A 244 -6.77 8.68 -14.13
N GLY A 245 -6.92 8.45 -15.44
CA GLY A 245 -7.25 9.50 -16.40
C GLY A 245 -8.69 9.99 -16.24
N LEU A 246 -8.95 11.19 -16.76
CA LEU A 246 -10.30 11.69 -16.98
C LEU A 246 -10.88 11.08 -18.26
N VAL A 247 -12.19 10.93 -18.32
CA VAL A 247 -12.90 10.40 -19.50
C VAL A 247 -13.82 11.49 -20.05
N GLY A 248 -13.77 11.71 -21.37
CA GLY A 248 -14.55 12.75 -22.02
C GLY A 248 -14.17 14.16 -21.53
N ASN A 249 -15.17 14.96 -21.18
CA ASN A 249 -15.01 16.34 -20.68
C ASN A 249 -15.18 16.45 -19.16
N GLU A 250 -15.20 15.31 -18.45
CA GLU A 250 -15.35 15.30 -17.00
C GLU A 250 -14.15 15.92 -16.29
N THR A 251 -14.40 16.59 -15.17
CA THR A 251 -13.35 17.20 -14.34
C THR A 251 -12.88 16.30 -13.21
N GLU A 252 -13.63 15.22 -12.94
CA GLU A 252 -13.31 14.17 -11.99
C GLU A 252 -13.68 12.80 -12.58
N ALA A 253 -13.04 11.73 -12.12
CA ALA A 253 -13.35 10.38 -12.54
C ALA A 253 -12.99 9.35 -11.48
N GLU A 254 -13.87 8.38 -11.24
CA GLU A 254 -13.52 7.16 -10.50
C GLU A 254 -12.89 6.14 -11.45
N ILE A 255 -12.11 5.18 -10.94
CA ILE A 255 -11.47 4.16 -11.79
C ILE A 255 -12.47 3.33 -12.60
N GLU A 256 -13.71 3.17 -12.12
CA GLU A 256 -14.77 2.48 -12.86
C GLU A 256 -15.25 3.23 -14.10
N ASP A 257 -15.06 4.54 -14.18
CA ASP A 257 -15.44 5.35 -15.35
C ASP A 257 -14.52 5.10 -16.55
N LEU A 258 -13.37 4.44 -16.34
CA LEU A 258 -12.48 4.03 -17.43
C LEU A 258 -13.07 2.90 -18.28
N PHE A 259 -14.05 2.15 -17.79
CA PHE A 259 -14.69 1.07 -18.55
C PHE A 259 -15.73 1.63 -19.53
N ASP A 260 -15.80 1.03 -20.72
CA ASP A 260 -16.80 1.39 -21.72
C ASP A 260 -18.23 1.04 -21.27
N ASP A 261 -19.21 1.63 -21.93
CA ASP A 261 -20.63 1.42 -21.61
C ASP A 261 -21.03 -0.05 -21.75
N LYS A 262 -20.44 -0.77 -22.71
CA LYS A 262 -20.69 -2.21 -22.88
C LYS A 262 -20.32 -2.97 -21.61
N THR A 263 -19.12 -2.73 -21.07
CA THR A 263 -18.63 -3.39 -19.86
C THR A 263 -19.41 -2.94 -18.63
N ARG A 264 -19.70 -1.64 -18.50
CA ARG A 264 -20.46 -1.10 -17.36
C ARG A 264 -21.92 -1.57 -17.33
N ASN A 265 -22.53 -1.82 -18.48
CA ASN A 265 -23.91 -2.29 -18.60
C ASN A 265 -24.04 -3.82 -18.55
N GLU A 266 -22.97 -4.55 -18.24
CA GLU A 266 -23.02 -6.01 -18.13
C GLU A 266 -24.03 -6.47 -17.07
N ILE A 267 -24.88 -7.42 -17.46
CA ILE A 267 -25.90 -8.00 -16.59
C ILE A 267 -25.36 -9.26 -15.91
N ILE A 268 -25.31 -9.25 -14.57
CA ILE A 268 -24.82 -10.38 -13.78
C ILE A 268 -25.94 -10.88 -12.87
N ASN A 269 -26.39 -12.12 -13.10
CA ASN A 269 -27.50 -12.74 -12.37
C ASN A 269 -28.76 -11.85 -12.38
N GLY A 270 -29.10 -11.27 -13.54
CA GLY A 270 -30.28 -10.42 -13.72
C GLY A 270 -30.18 -9.03 -13.09
N ARG A 271 -28.98 -8.60 -12.67
CA ARG A 271 -28.74 -7.28 -12.05
C ARG A 271 -27.77 -6.45 -12.89
N THR A 272 -27.89 -5.13 -12.84
CA THR A 272 -26.97 -4.18 -13.49
C THR A 272 -25.96 -3.60 -12.51
N PHE A 273 -24.86 -3.04 -13.02
CA PHE A 273 -23.85 -2.41 -12.15
C PHE A 273 -24.35 -1.07 -11.59
N SER A 274 -24.09 -0.82 -10.31
CA SER A 274 -24.14 0.53 -9.74
C SER A 274 -23.01 0.74 -8.75
N ALA A 275 -22.31 1.86 -8.85
CA ALA A 275 -21.24 2.24 -7.92
C ALA A 275 -21.79 2.70 -6.56
N THR A 276 -22.99 3.29 -6.56
CA THR A 276 -23.58 4.00 -5.41
C THR A 276 -24.86 3.35 -4.89
N ASP A 277 -25.69 2.83 -5.80
CA ASP A 277 -26.99 2.27 -5.46
C ASP A 277 -26.86 0.86 -4.87
N LYS A 278 -27.75 0.56 -3.91
CA LYS A 278 -27.80 -0.70 -3.16
C LYS A 278 -29.14 -1.42 -3.34
N GLY A 279 -29.95 -1.01 -4.31
CA GLY A 279 -31.15 -1.72 -4.74
C GLY A 279 -30.91 -3.19 -5.09
N LYS A 280 -31.96 -4.02 -5.07
CA LYS A 280 -31.88 -5.46 -5.32
C LYS A 280 -31.55 -5.77 -6.79
N GLU A 281 -31.91 -4.86 -7.67
CA GLU A 281 -31.67 -4.82 -9.11
C GLU A 281 -30.21 -4.48 -9.46
N TYR A 282 -29.42 -4.01 -8.49
CA TYR A 282 -28.02 -3.63 -8.72
C TYR A 282 -27.01 -4.58 -8.05
N TYR A 283 -25.83 -4.65 -8.64
CA TYR A 283 -24.64 -5.19 -8.00
C TYR A 283 -23.56 -4.10 -7.87
N GLY A 284 -22.81 -4.14 -6.77
CA GLY A 284 -21.78 -3.13 -6.46
C GLY A 284 -20.37 -3.47 -6.99
N LYS A 285 -19.43 -2.54 -6.74
CA LYS A 285 -18.01 -2.59 -7.16
C LYS A 285 -17.31 -3.93 -6.87
N ASN A 286 -17.64 -4.62 -5.78
CA ASN A 286 -17.02 -5.90 -5.46
C ASN A 286 -17.35 -7.01 -6.48
N ILE A 287 -18.62 -7.11 -6.93
CA ILE A 287 -19.04 -8.10 -7.93
C ILE A 287 -18.49 -7.69 -9.30
N PHE A 288 -18.58 -6.40 -9.63
CA PHE A 288 -18.03 -5.85 -10.87
C PHE A 288 -16.54 -6.17 -11.03
N SER A 289 -15.70 -5.82 -10.04
CA SER A 289 -14.26 -6.12 -10.06
C SER A 289 -13.90 -7.61 -10.15
N GLN A 290 -14.76 -8.51 -9.68
CA GLN A 290 -14.56 -9.96 -9.84
C GLN A 290 -14.86 -10.40 -11.27
N TYR A 291 -15.94 -9.87 -11.88
CA TYR A 291 -16.27 -10.08 -13.28
C TYR A 291 -15.13 -9.59 -14.18
N ILE A 292 -14.68 -8.35 -14.00
CA ILE A 292 -13.59 -7.76 -14.78
C ILE A 292 -12.32 -8.61 -14.72
N LEU A 293 -11.92 -9.04 -13.51
CA LEU A 293 -10.71 -9.86 -13.35
C LEU A 293 -10.82 -11.25 -14.00
N LYS A 294 -12.01 -11.82 -14.01
CA LYS A 294 -12.29 -13.13 -14.63
C LYS A 294 -12.29 -13.04 -16.16
N ASN A 295 -12.93 -12.01 -16.71
CA ASN A 295 -13.17 -11.83 -18.14
C ASN A 295 -12.22 -10.83 -18.81
N TYR A 296 -11.07 -10.57 -18.17
CA TYR A 296 -10.08 -9.56 -18.61
C TYR A 296 -9.65 -9.66 -20.08
N LYS A 297 -9.81 -10.81 -20.75
CA LYS A 297 -9.44 -10.99 -22.16
C LYS A 297 -10.39 -10.28 -23.13
N GLU A 298 -11.66 -10.11 -22.73
CA GLU A 298 -12.74 -9.63 -23.60
C GLU A 298 -13.10 -8.15 -23.35
N ILE A 299 -12.47 -7.56 -22.34
CA ILE A 299 -12.73 -6.20 -21.88
C ILE A 299 -11.70 -5.26 -22.51
N ASP A 300 -12.17 -4.12 -22.99
CA ASP A 300 -11.30 -3.04 -23.45
C ASP A 300 -10.70 -2.28 -22.27
N PHE A 301 -9.36 -2.23 -22.22
CA PHE A 301 -8.60 -1.50 -21.22
C PHE A 301 -7.86 -0.29 -21.81
N SER A 302 -8.26 0.19 -22.99
CA SER A 302 -7.60 1.32 -23.67
C SER A 302 -7.53 2.58 -22.78
N ASN A 303 -8.59 2.88 -22.04
CA ASN A 303 -8.61 4.02 -21.11
C ASN A 303 -7.74 3.83 -19.85
N PHE A 304 -7.26 2.60 -19.57
CA PHE A 304 -6.29 2.34 -18.49
C PHE A 304 -4.85 2.61 -18.94
N LYS A 305 -4.57 2.62 -20.24
CA LYS A 305 -3.20 2.79 -20.76
C LYS A 305 -2.52 4.05 -20.23
N PRO A 306 -3.14 5.25 -20.21
CA PRO A 306 -2.48 6.45 -19.71
C PRO A 306 -1.94 6.30 -18.28
N MET A 307 -2.72 5.73 -17.35
CA MET A 307 -2.24 5.55 -15.97
C MET A 307 -1.20 4.42 -15.86
N LEU A 308 -1.31 3.37 -16.67
CA LEU A 308 -0.35 2.27 -16.70
C LEU A 308 1.00 2.69 -17.30
N ASP A 309 0.98 3.56 -18.31
CA ASP A 309 2.18 4.19 -18.89
C ASP A 309 2.90 5.01 -17.83
N LYS A 310 2.18 5.82 -17.04
CA LYS A 310 2.76 6.59 -15.93
C LYS A 310 3.29 5.69 -14.83
N LEU A 311 2.55 4.66 -14.44
CA LEU A 311 3.03 3.66 -13.47
C LEU A 311 4.33 2.99 -13.96
N ASN A 312 4.38 2.58 -15.22
CA ASN A 312 5.55 1.99 -15.84
C ASN A 312 6.73 2.97 -15.86
N ASN A 313 6.50 4.23 -16.23
CA ASN A 313 7.52 5.26 -16.25
C ASN A 313 8.10 5.56 -14.87
N ILE A 314 7.27 5.62 -13.82
CA ILE A 314 7.74 5.77 -12.43
C ILE A 314 8.68 4.63 -12.09
N ILE A 315 8.31 3.39 -12.41
CA ILE A 315 9.08 2.20 -12.04
C ILE A 315 10.37 2.07 -12.86
N VAL A 316 10.34 2.39 -14.16
CA VAL A 316 11.51 2.29 -15.04
C VAL A 316 12.55 3.38 -14.74
N ASN A 317 12.09 4.59 -14.43
CA ASN A 317 12.97 5.73 -14.22
C ASN A 317 13.37 5.93 -12.75
N PHE A 318 12.88 5.08 -11.83
CA PHE A 318 13.28 5.12 -10.43
C PHE A 318 14.76 4.73 -10.30
N LYS A 319 15.56 5.58 -9.65
CA LYS A 319 17.00 5.42 -9.47
C LYS A 319 17.36 5.10 -8.03
#